data_AF-A0AAV6CXM4-F1
#
_entry.id   AF-A0AAV6CXM4-F1
#
_cell.length_a   1.000
_cell.length_b   1.000
_cell.length_c   1.000
_cell.angle_alpha   90.00
_cell.angle_beta   90.00
_cell.angle_gamma   90.00
#
_symmetry.space_group_name_H-M   'P 1'
#
loop_
_entity.id
_entity.type
_entity.pdbx_description
1 polymer ?
#
loop_
_entity_poly.entity_id
_entity_poly.type
_entity_poly.pdbx_seq_one_letter_code
_entity_poly.pdbx_strand_id
1 'polypeptide(L)' 'MAYSTDSKSAAVRRRLDHPVIDGDGHWLEPIPIFLDYLRDVGGASAVEKFLKKAKDTSWYEM' A
#
# COMPACT_ATOMS: atom_id res chain seq x y z
N MET A 1 -4.90 5.72 19.74
CA MET A 1 -3.82 4.71 19.66
C MET A 1 -2.75 5.06 20.70
N ALA A 2 -2.54 4.20 21.69
CA ALA A 2 -1.45 4.39 22.64
C ALA A 2 -0.17 3.83 22.00
N TYR A 3 0.75 4.71 21.58
CA TYR A 3 2.06 4.28 21.11
C TYR A 3 2.90 3.83 22.31
N SER A 4 3.59 2.68 22.19
CA SER A 4 4.58 2.26 23.18
C SER A 4 5.74 3.27 23.23
N THR A 5 5.91 3.92 24.38
CA THR A 5 6.92 4.96 24.61
C THR A 5 8.34 4.42 24.78
N ASP A 6 8.49 3.11 25.07
CA ASP A 6 9.78 2.46 25.33
C ASP A 6 10.28 1.55 24.20
N SER A 7 9.65 1.64 23.03
CA SER A 7 10.14 0.91 21.84
C SER A 7 11.45 1.51 21.30
N LYS A 8 12.24 0.68 20.58
CA LYS A 8 13.40 1.14 19.81
C LYS A 8 13.02 2.28 18.84
N SER A 9 11.87 2.17 18.19
CA SER A 9 11.35 3.21 17.29
C SER A 9 11.01 4.52 18.03
N ALA A 10 10.51 4.45 19.26
CA ALA A 10 10.27 5.64 20.09
C ALA A 10 11.58 6.33 20.49
N ALA A 11 12.65 5.56 20.76
CA ALA A 11 13.98 6.12 21.06
C ALA A 11 14.57 6.90 19.88
N VAL A 12 14.38 6.42 18.65
CA VAL A 12 14.78 7.14 17.42
C VAL A 12 13.94 8.40 17.23
N ARG A 13 12.60 8.30 17.34
CA ARG A 13 11.69 9.45 17.19
C ARG A 13 11.99 10.61 18.14
N ARG A 14 12.42 10.33 19.38
CA ARG A 14 12.81 11.36 20.37
C ARG A 14 13.98 12.25 19.93
N ARG A 15 14.78 11.81 18.95
CA ARG A 15 15.97 12.54 18.48
C ARG A 15 15.67 13.46 17.30
N LEU A 16 14.44 13.45 16.80
CA LEU A 16 14.00 14.26 15.66
C LEU A 16 13.42 15.57 16.18
N ASP A 17 13.82 16.69 15.57
CA ASP A 17 13.31 18.05 15.83
C ASP A 17 12.21 18.46 14.84
N HIS A 18 11.82 17.53 13.97
CA HIS A 18 10.77 17.71 12.97
C HIS A 18 9.72 16.59 13.07
N PRO A 19 8.47 16.84 12.61
CA PRO A 19 7.48 15.78 12.47
C PRO A 19 7.95 14.65 11.54
N VAL A 20 7.48 13.43 11.80
CA VAL A 20 7.64 12.29 10.89
C VAL A 20 6.32 12.06 10.19
N ILE A 21 6.34 12.12 8.87
CA ILE A 21 5.22 11.77 8.01
C ILE A 21 5.51 10.38 7.48
N ASP A 22 4.59 9.45 7.67
CA ASP A 22 4.69 8.15 6.99
C ASP A 22 4.35 8.35 5.52
N GLY A 23 5.34 8.11 4.67
CA GLY A 23 5.28 8.36 3.24
C GLY A 23 5.01 7.10 2.42
N ASP A 24 4.77 5.96 3.08
CA ASP A 24 4.26 4.75 2.42
C ASP A 24 2.78 4.92 2.05
N GLY A 25 2.51 5.97 1.26
CA GLY A 25 1.23 6.19 0.65
C GLY A 25 0.76 4.86 0.08
N HIS A 26 -0.36 4.37 0.60
CA HIS A 26 -1.01 3.19 0.10
C HIS A 26 -1.60 3.59 -1.25
N TRP A 27 -0.76 3.59 -2.29
CA TRP A 27 -1.14 4.11 -3.59
C TRP A 27 -2.16 3.16 -4.21
N LEU A 28 -3.40 3.63 -4.33
CA LEU A 28 -4.50 2.92 -5.00
C LEU A 28 -4.51 3.23 -6.49
N GLU A 29 -3.98 4.39 -6.87
CA GLU A 29 -3.85 4.94 -8.21
C GLU A 29 -3.08 4.06 -9.23
N PRO A 30 -2.00 3.33 -8.87
CA PRO A 30 -1.26 2.51 -9.85
C PRO A 30 -2.07 1.33 -10.35
N ILE A 31 -3.12 0.92 -9.65
CA ILE A 31 -3.80 -0.34 -9.93
C ILE A 31 -4.73 -0.19 -11.13
N PRO A 32 -5.62 0.82 -11.22
CA PRO A 32 -6.35 1.09 -12.46
C PRO A 32 -5.44 1.21 -13.69
N ILE A 33 -4.33 1.96 -13.59
CA ILE A 33 -3.36 2.14 -14.68
C ILE A 33 -2.71 0.81 -15.08
N PHE A 34 -2.33 -0.01 -14.09
CA PHE A 34 -1.77 -1.32 -14.33
C PHE A 34 -2.78 -2.28 -14.98
N LEU A 35 -4.05 -2.24 -14.58
CA LEU A 35 -5.09 -3.09 -15.18
C LEU A 35 -5.35 -2.73 -16.64
N ASP A 36 -5.29 -1.44 -17.00
CA ASP A 36 -5.36 -1.00 -18.38
C ASP A 36 -4.17 -1.53 -19.19
N TYR A 37 -2.95 -1.35 -18.70
CA TYR A 37 -1.76 -1.91 -19.35
C TYR A 37 -1.82 -3.44 -19.47
N LEU A 38 -2.24 -4.13 -18.40
CA LEU A 38 -2.36 -5.58 -18.37
C LEU A 38 -3.40 -6.09 -19.36
N ARG A 39 -4.50 -5.36 -19.56
CA ARG A 39 -5.48 -5.66 -20.60
C ARG A 39 -4.86 -5.54 -21.98
N ASP A 40 -4.08 -4.49 -22.22
CA ASP A 40 -3.47 -4.23 -23.52
C ASP A 40 -2.41 -5.28 -23.90
N VAL A 41 -1.57 -5.71 -22.95
CA VAL A 41 -0.48 -6.68 -23.23
C VAL A 41 -0.86 -8.13 -22.97
N GLY A 42 -1.77 -8.39 -22.04
CA GLY A 42 -2.13 -9.73 -21.55
C GLY A 42 -3.57 -10.15 -21.82
N GLY A 43 -4.40 -9.24 -22.34
CA GLY A 43 -5.81 -9.48 -22.63
C GLY A 43 -6.69 -9.55 -21.37
N ALA A 44 -8.01 -9.61 -21.60
CA ALA A 44 -9.02 -9.59 -20.53
C ALA A 44 -8.86 -10.73 -19.52
N SER A 45 -8.48 -11.93 -19.97
CA SER A 45 -8.31 -13.09 -19.06
C SER A 45 -7.19 -12.91 -18.03
N ALA A 46 -6.15 -12.12 -18.35
CA ALA A 46 -5.07 -11.82 -17.42
C ALA A 46 -5.53 -10.87 -16.31
N VAL A 47 -6.36 -9.88 -16.67
CA VAL A 47 -7.01 -8.95 -15.72
C VAL A 47 -7.89 -9.71 -14.74
N GLU A 48 -8.75 -10.61 -15.22
CA GLU A 48 -9.64 -11.41 -14.36
C GLU A 48 -8.87 -12.27 -13.36
N LYS A 49 -7.79 -12.93 -13.81
CA LYS A 49 -6.93 -13.74 -12.93
C LYS A 49 -6.22 -12.90 -11.89
N PHE A 50 -5.71 -11.72 -12.29
CA PHE A 50 -5.06 -10.79 -11.37
C PHE A 50 -6.03 -10.31 -10.29
N LEU A 51 -7.22 -9.84 -10.68
CA LEU A 51 -8.25 -9.37 -9.75
C LEU A 51 -8.73 -10.47 -8.81
N LYS A 52 -8.86 -11.72 -9.29
CA LYS A 52 -9.21 -12.87 -8.46
C LYS A 52 -8.18 -13.11 -7.35
N LYS A 53 -6.89 -12.89 -7.64
CA LYS A 53 -5.78 -13.08 -6.67
C LYS A 53 -5.60 -11.85 -5.76
N ALA A 54 -5.87 -10.65 -6.26
CA ALA A 54 -5.77 -9.41 -5.49
C ALA A 54 -6.81 -9.31 -4.36
N LYS A 55 -7.95 -9.99 -4.48
CA LYS A 55 -8.99 -10.07 -3.44
C LYS A 55 -8.52 -10.69 -2.11
N ASP A 56 -7.40 -11.41 -2.08
CA ASP A 56 -6.81 -11.95 -0.84
C ASP A 56 -5.99 -10.91 -0.06
N THR A 57 -5.92 -9.67 -0.55
CA THR A 57 -5.17 -8.59 0.07
C THR A 57 -6.16 -7.54 0.57
N SER A 58 -6.34 -7.44 1.89
CA SER A 58 -7.36 -6.59 2.56
C SER A 58 -7.15 -5.07 2.40
N TRP A 59 -6.34 -4.64 1.43
CA TRP A 59 -5.99 -3.24 1.18
C TRP A 59 -7.10 -2.45 0.46
N TYR A 60 -8.07 -3.13 -0.17
CA TYR A 60 -9.15 -2.51 -0.97
C TYR A 60 -10.55 -2.54 -0.31
N GLU A 61 -10.68 -3.05 0.91
CA GLU A 61 -11.97 -3.13 1.62
C GLU A 61 -12.21 -1.96 2.59
N MET A 62 -11.55 -0.82 2.41
CA MET A 62 -11.88 0.43 3.13
C MET A 62 -12.94 1.25 2.42
#